data_AF-A0A6N9EK86-F1
#
_entry.id   AF-A0A6N9EK86-F1
#
_cell.length_a   1.000
_cell.length_b   1.000
_cell.length_c   1.000
_cell.angle_alpha   90.00
_cell.angle_beta   90.00
_cell.angle_gamma   90.00
#
_symmetry.space_group_name_H-M   'P 1'
#
loop_
_entity.id
_entity.type
_entity.pdbx_description
1 polymer ?
#
loop_
_entity_poly.entity_id
_entity_poly.type
_entity_poly.pdbx_seq_one_letter_code
_entity_poly.pdbx_strand_id
1 'polypeptide(L)'
;MARQAFYSFHYRPDSWRAAQVRNIGSIEGNRPTTDNEWEEVKRGGDSAIKRWIADQMKNRSCTVVLVGTNTANRKWINYEIAKSWNDQMGVVGIHIHGLKDRNGYTSSKGGNPFHYLTLGNSSTRLSSIVKCYDPKGRSSKERYDWISRYIEDAVEEAIGIRSREN
;
A
#
# COMPACT_ATOMS: atom_id res chain seq x y z
N MET A 1 15.13 -5.11 -13.51
CA MET A 1 15.70 -4.65 -12.22
C MET A 1 14.61 -4.78 -11.17
N ALA A 2 14.90 -5.31 -9.98
CA ALA A 2 13.92 -5.35 -8.91
C ALA A 2 13.53 -3.91 -8.53
N ARG A 3 12.24 -3.59 -8.61
CA ARG A 3 11.75 -2.26 -8.21
C ARG A 3 11.74 -2.16 -6.69
N GLN A 4 12.06 -0.98 -6.19
CA GLN A 4 11.96 -0.67 -4.77
C GLN A 4 10.61 0.01 -4.50
N ALA A 5 9.75 -0.63 -3.70
CA ALA A 5 8.46 -0.08 -3.35
C ALA A 5 8.31 0.16 -1.85
N PHE A 6 7.50 1.17 -1.51
CA PHE A 6 7.02 1.39 -0.16
C PHE A 6 5.68 0.65 0.03
N TYR A 7 5.58 -0.22 1.04
CA TYR A 7 4.33 -0.88 1.38
C TYR A 7 3.57 -0.09 2.46
N SER A 8 2.39 0.39 2.11
CA SER A 8 1.45 1.09 3.00
C SER A 8 0.31 0.15 3.40
N PHE A 9 0.04 -0.01 4.69
CA PHE A 9 -1.04 -0.88 5.16
C PHE A 9 -1.49 -0.56 6.58
N HIS A 10 -2.68 -1.00 6.96
CA HIS A 10 -3.12 -0.87 8.34
C HIS A 10 -2.46 -1.89 9.26
N TYR A 11 -1.48 -1.43 10.03
CA TYR A 11 -0.61 -2.28 10.82
C TYR A 11 -1.32 -3.36 11.67
N ARG A 12 -2.23 -2.98 12.59
CA ARG A 12 -2.77 -3.93 13.59
C ARG A 12 -3.47 -5.18 13.00
N PRO A 13 -4.46 -5.06 12.10
CA PRO A 13 -5.16 -6.23 11.55
C PRO A 13 -4.53 -6.79 10.28
N ASP A 14 -3.70 -6.02 9.58
CA ASP A 14 -3.21 -6.40 8.26
C ASP A 14 -1.71 -6.73 8.23
N SER A 15 -0.97 -6.60 9.34
CA SER A 15 0.47 -6.93 9.41
C SER A 15 0.79 -8.35 8.92
N TRP A 16 0.01 -9.35 9.31
CA TRP A 16 0.22 -10.74 8.89
C TRP A 16 -0.08 -10.95 7.39
N ARG A 17 -1.10 -10.27 6.88
CA ARG A 17 -1.47 -10.32 5.45
C ARG A 17 -0.43 -9.58 4.61
N ALA A 18 0.06 -8.45 5.11
CA ALA A 18 1.14 -7.69 4.50
C ALA A 18 2.46 -8.45 4.49
N ALA A 19 2.79 -9.17 5.56
CA ALA A 19 3.97 -10.03 5.62
C ALA A 19 3.97 -11.09 4.51
N GLN A 20 2.82 -11.72 4.24
CA GLN A 20 2.69 -12.66 3.12
C GLN A 20 3.03 -12.00 1.78
N VAL A 21 2.46 -10.82 1.49
CA VAL A 21 2.74 -10.10 0.23
C VAL A 21 4.21 -9.69 0.11
N ARG A 22 4.83 -9.26 1.21
CA ARG A 22 6.24 -8.87 1.23
C ARG A 22 7.18 -10.07 1.05
N ASN A 23 6.80 -11.23 1.56
CA ASN A 23 7.57 -12.47 1.43
C ASN A 23 7.54 -13.07 0.02
N ILE A 24 6.72 -12.53 -0.90
CA ILE A 24 6.78 -12.90 -2.32
C ILE A 24 8.17 -12.60 -2.90
N GLY A 25 8.85 -11.55 -2.41
CA GLY A 25 10.23 -11.23 -2.80
C GLY A 25 10.41 -10.63 -4.20
N SER A 26 9.32 -10.52 -4.98
CA SER A 26 9.28 -9.89 -6.31
C SER A 26 9.67 -8.41 -6.32
N ILE A 27 9.39 -7.69 -5.22
CA ILE A 27 9.62 -6.26 -5.08
C ILE A 27 10.37 -6.04 -3.77
N GLU A 28 11.44 -5.26 -3.84
CA GLU A 28 12.19 -4.89 -2.64
C GLU A 28 11.36 -3.89 -1.83
N GLY A 29 10.85 -4.34 -0.68
CA GLY A 29 10.01 -3.55 0.21
C GLY A 29 10.80 -2.71 1.22
N ASN A 30 10.08 -1.90 2.00
CA ASN A 30 10.61 -1.29 3.22
C ASN A 30 10.97 -2.34 4.28
N ARG A 31 11.72 -1.97 5.33
CA ARG A 31 12.07 -2.87 6.44
C ARG A 31 10.83 -3.20 7.27
N PRO A 32 10.62 -4.42 7.77
CA PRO A 32 9.56 -4.69 8.73
C PRO A 32 9.78 -3.81 9.97
N THR A 33 8.78 -3.03 10.33
CA THR A 33 8.78 -2.25 11.58
C THR A 33 8.25 -3.15 12.67
N THR A 34 8.96 -3.24 13.78
CA THR A 34 8.49 -3.94 14.97
C THR A 34 7.43 -3.13 15.70
N ASP A 35 6.60 -3.79 16.51
CA ASP A 35 5.61 -3.11 17.35
C ASP A 35 6.25 -2.02 18.21
N ASN A 36 7.42 -2.30 18.77
CA ASN A 36 8.17 -1.38 19.63
C ASN A 36 8.61 -0.12 18.89
N GLU A 37 9.21 -0.27 17.71
CA GLU A 37 9.61 0.86 16.86
C GLU A 37 8.40 1.70 16.44
N TRP A 38 7.28 1.05 16.15
CA TRP A 38 6.06 1.77 15.77
C TRP A 38 5.46 2.57 16.94
N GLU A 39 5.47 2.03 18.15
CA GLU A 39 5.04 2.78 19.34
C GLU A 39 5.99 3.95 19.64
N GLU A 40 7.30 3.79 19.45
CA GLU A 40 8.27 4.86 19.63
C GLU A 40 8.07 6.01 18.62
N VAL A 41 7.88 5.67 17.34
CA VAL A 41 7.57 6.66 16.30
C VAL A 41 6.27 7.39 16.61
N LYS A 42 5.25 6.69 17.11
CA LYS A 42 3.98 7.31 17.53
C LYS A 42 4.14 8.24 18.72
N ARG A 43 5.01 7.94 19.68
CA ARG A 43 5.31 8.82 20.83
C ARG A 43 5.96 10.15 20.39
N GLY A 44 6.69 10.14 19.29
CA GLY A 44 7.28 11.35 18.70
C GLY A 44 6.29 12.31 18.04
N GLY A 45 4.99 11.96 17.99
CA GLY A 45 3.94 12.79 17.43
C GLY A 45 3.94 12.87 15.91
N ASP A 46 3.08 13.75 15.37
CA ASP A 46 2.81 13.82 13.93
C ASP A 46 4.07 14.11 13.10
N SER A 47 4.95 14.99 13.55
CA SER A 47 6.18 15.35 12.83
C SER A 47 7.16 14.19 12.75
N ALA A 48 7.31 13.41 13.83
CA ALA A 48 8.17 12.24 13.83
C ALA A 48 7.64 11.16 12.88
N ILE A 49 6.31 10.94 12.87
CA ILE A 49 5.68 9.98 11.95
C ILE A 49 5.87 10.42 10.49
N LYS A 50 5.65 11.70 10.16
CA LYS A 50 5.89 12.22 8.79
C LYS A 50 7.33 12.04 8.35
N ARG A 51 8.29 12.34 9.21
CA ARG A 51 9.73 12.15 8.92
C ARG A 51 10.05 10.68 8.72
N TRP A 52 9.56 9.82 9.60
CA TRP A 52 9.75 8.38 9.50
C TRP A 52 9.19 7.82 8.18
N ILE A 53 7.97 8.23 7.80
CA ILE A 53 7.36 7.87 6.50
C ILE A 53 8.25 8.36 5.33
N ALA A 54 8.70 9.61 5.38
CA ALA A 54 9.56 10.16 4.34
C ALA A 54 10.88 9.38 4.19
N ASP A 55 11.48 8.96 5.30
CA ASP A 55 12.70 8.15 5.29
C ASP A 55 12.44 6.74 4.72
N GLN A 56 11.28 6.13 4.99
CA GLN A 56 10.90 4.84 4.39
C GLN A 56 10.63 4.92 2.88
N MET A 57 10.22 6.09 2.38
CA MET A 57 9.95 6.34 0.96
C MET A 57 11.19 6.71 0.14
N LYS A 58 12.32 7.04 0.78
CA LYS A 58 13.56 7.38 0.07
C LYS A 58 13.99 6.24 -0.85
N ASN A 59 14.40 6.62 -2.07
CA ASN A 59 14.83 5.72 -3.15
C ASN A 59 13.75 4.74 -3.65
N ARG A 60 12.48 4.91 -3.25
CA ARG A 60 11.37 4.08 -3.75
C ARG A 60 10.77 4.73 -4.99
N SER A 61 10.42 3.91 -5.97
CA SER A 61 9.79 4.37 -7.21
C SER A 61 8.26 4.26 -7.18
N CYS A 62 7.72 3.48 -6.24
CA CYS A 62 6.29 3.20 -6.16
C CYS A 62 5.83 2.97 -4.72
N THR A 63 4.57 3.30 -4.44
CA THR A 63 3.88 2.95 -3.19
C THR A 63 2.78 1.93 -3.48
N VAL A 64 2.88 0.78 -2.83
CA VAL A 64 1.89 -0.30 -2.87
C VAL A 64 1.05 -0.24 -1.59
N VAL A 65 -0.21 0.17 -1.73
CA VAL A 65 -1.18 0.21 -0.64
C VAL A 65 -1.87 -1.15 -0.53
N LEU A 66 -1.62 -1.89 0.54
CA LEU A 66 -2.27 -3.16 0.82
C LEU A 66 -3.61 -2.91 1.54
N VAL A 67 -4.69 -3.05 0.79
CA VAL A 67 -6.03 -2.61 1.20
C VAL A 67 -6.76 -3.74 1.93
N GLY A 68 -6.70 -3.70 3.26
CA GLY A 68 -7.55 -4.47 4.16
C GLY A 68 -8.90 -3.79 4.42
N THR A 69 -9.71 -4.39 5.29
CA THR A 69 -11.10 -3.94 5.59
C THR A 69 -11.16 -2.47 6.02
N ASN A 70 -10.24 -2.05 6.88
CA ASN A 70 -10.24 -0.72 7.50
C ASN A 70 -9.07 0.16 7.02
N THR A 71 -8.51 -0.12 5.84
CA THR A 71 -7.33 0.63 5.34
C THR A 71 -7.73 2.00 4.77
N ALA A 72 -8.87 2.09 4.09
CA ALA A 72 -9.32 3.32 3.47
C ALA A 72 -9.64 4.43 4.50
N ASN A 73 -9.45 5.68 4.09
CA ASN A 73 -9.75 6.89 4.87
C ASN A 73 -8.99 7.01 6.21
N ARG A 74 -7.80 6.42 6.30
CA ARG A 74 -6.94 6.50 7.48
C ARG A 74 -5.98 7.67 7.33
N LYS A 75 -5.82 8.46 8.40
CA LYS A 75 -4.92 9.63 8.44
C LYS A 75 -3.55 9.36 7.79
N TRP A 76 -2.86 8.32 8.26
CA TRP A 76 -1.50 8.01 7.78
C TRP A 76 -1.48 7.38 6.39
N ILE A 77 -2.46 6.53 6.04
CA ILE A 77 -2.57 5.97 4.69
C ILE A 77 -2.83 7.08 3.67
N ASN A 78 -3.75 8.00 3.96
CA ASN A 78 -4.05 9.15 3.12
C ASN A 78 -2.80 10.04 2.95
N TYR A 79 -2.07 10.27 4.04
CA TYR A 79 -0.80 11.02 4.01
C TYR A 79 0.26 10.33 3.15
N GLU A 80 0.45 9.02 3.31
CA GLU A 80 1.42 8.23 2.56
C GLU A 80 1.11 8.27 1.06
N ILE A 81 -0.16 8.09 0.67
CA ILE A 81 -0.58 8.16 -0.73
C ILE A 81 -0.33 9.56 -1.30
N ALA A 82 -0.79 10.61 -0.60
CA ALA A 82 -0.62 11.99 -1.04
C ALA A 82 0.86 12.35 -1.18
N LYS A 83 1.69 11.96 -0.21
CA LYS A 83 3.14 12.17 -0.26
C LYS A 83 3.77 11.46 -1.46
N SER A 84 3.47 10.18 -1.65
CA SER A 84 4.02 9.40 -2.78
C SER A 84 3.67 10.04 -4.11
N TRP A 85 2.42 10.48 -4.27
CA TRP A 85 1.95 11.13 -5.48
C TRP A 85 2.69 12.46 -5.76
N ASN A 86 2.84 13.30 -4.73
CA ASN A 86 3.54 14.57 -4.80
C ASN A 86 5.05 14.39 -5.07
N ASP A 87 5.64 13.33 -4.52
CA ASP A 87 7.04 12.93 -4.71
C ASP A 87 7.26 12.21 -6.07
N GLN A 88 6.29 12.25 -7.00
CA GLN A 88 6.43 11.70 -8.35
C GLN A 88 6.57 10.18 -8.41
N MET A 89 6.14 9.48 -7.36
CA MET A 89 6.16 8.02 -7.30
C MET A 89 4.90 7.43 -7.93
N GLY A 90 5.02 6.22 -8.48
CA GLY A 90 3.86 5.39 -8.80
C GLY A 90 3.04 5.10 -7.52
N VAL A 91 1.73 4.95 -7.67
CA VAL A 91 0.85 4.52 -6.56
C VAL A 91 -0.07 3.44 -7.06
N VAL A 92 -0.24 2.37 -6.28
CA VAL A 92 -1.14 1.26 -6.60
C VAL A 92 -1.78 0.68 -5.35
N GLY A 93 -3.03 0.25 -5.46
CA GLY A 93 -3.74 -0.47 -4.40
C GLY A 93 -3.88 -1.96 -4.72
N ILE A 94 -3.70 -2.82 -3.73
CA ILE A 94 -3.94 -4.26 -3.83
C ILE A 94 -4.77 -4.70 -2.64
N HIS A 95 -5.97 -5.22 -2.89
CA HIS A 95 -6.80 -5.76 -1.83
C HIS A 95 -6.22 -7.04 -1.22
N ILE A 96 -6.05 -7.06 0.10
CA ILE A 96 -5.48 -8.21 0.84
C ILE A 96 -6.48 -8.91 1.77
N HIS A 97 -7.74 -8.47 1.79
CA HIS A 97 -8.80 -9.04 2.64
C HIS A 97 -8.98 -10.56 2.48
N GLY A 98 -8.74 -11.08 1.27
CA GLY A 98 -8.86 -12.50 0.98
C GLY A 98 -7.65 -13.35 1.41
N LEU A 99 -6.58 -12.73 1.93
CA LEU A 99 -5.47 -13.45 2.54
C LEU A 99 -5.81 -13.82 3.98
N LYS A 100 -5.38 -15.01 4.40
CA LYS A 100 -5.56 -15.47 5.79
C LYS A 100 -4.68 -14.66 6.74
N ASP A 101 -5.18 -14.35 7.93
CA ASP A 101 -4.35 -13.89 9.04
C ASP A 101 -3.66 -15.06 9.77
N ARG A 102 -2.99 -14.75 10.89
CA ARG A 102 -2.29 -15.74 11.73
C ARG A 102 -3.20 -16.84 12.28
N ASN A 103 -4.51 -16.58 12.39
CA ASN A 103 -5.49 -17.53 12.89
C ASN A 103 -6.17 -18.32 11.74
N GLY A 104 -5.78 -18.07 10.49
CA GLY A 104 -6.34 -18.74 9.32
C GLY A 104 -7.64 -18.12 8.79
N TYR A 105 -8.03 -16.93 9.25
CA TYR A 105 -9.27 -16.26 8.84
C TYR A 105 -9.02 -15.21 7.75
N THR A 106 -9.96 -15.09 6.80
CA THR A 106 -10.02 -13.96 5.86
C THR A 106 -10.87 -12.83 6.44
N SER A 107 -10.82 -11.66 5.82
CA SER A 107 -11.65 -10.52 6.21
C SER A 107 -12.53 -10.02 5.05
N SER A 108 -13.45 -9.10 5.36
CA SER A 108 -14.29 -8.46 4.35
C SER A 108 -13.49 -7.42 3.55
N LYS A 109 -13.87 -7.23 2.29
CA LYS A 109 -13.25 -6.24 1.40
C LYS A 109 -13.50 -4.82 1.94
N GLY A 110 -12.42 -4.04 2.09
CA GLY A 110 -12.49 -2.63 2.45
C GLY A 110 -12.74 -1.72 1.24
N GLY A 111 -12.99 -0.43 1.51
CA GLY A 111 -13.13 0.58 0.47
C GLY A 111 -11.83 0.84 -0.30
N ASN A 112 -11.93 1.44 -1.49
CA ASN A 112 -10.77 1.91 -2.24
C ASN A 112 -10.22 3.19 -1.56
N PRO A 113 -8.97 3.20 -1.06
CA PRO A 113 -8.40 4.36 -0.37
C PRO A 113 -8.30 5.60 -1.28
N PHE A 114 -8.11 5.42 -2.58
CA PHE A 114 -7.95 6.52 -3.54
C PHE A 114 -9.25 7.29 -3.78
N HIS A 115 -10.41 6.76 -3.37
CA HIS A 115 -11.68 7.48 -3.47
C HIS A 115 -11.78 8.65 -2.48
N TYR A 116 -10.99 8.62 -1.40
CA TYR A 116 -10.98 9.63 -0.34
C TYR A 116 -9.95 10.74 -0.58
N LEU A 117 -9.26 10.71 -1.72
CA LEU A 117 -8.21 11.66 -2.08
C LEU A 117 -8.56 12.35 -3.38
N THR A 118 -8.31 13.66 -3.45
CA THR A 118 -8.54 14.50 -4.63
C THR A 118 -7.23 15.10 -5.12
N LEU A 119 -7.16 15.39 -6.41
CA LEU A 119 -5.99 15.98 -7.05
C LEU A 119 -6.07 17.51 -6.98
N GLY A 120 -5.24 18.10 -6.13
CA GLY A 120 -5.16 19.56 -5.97
C GLY A 120 -6.53 20.20 -5.67
N ASN A 121 -6.84 21.28 -6.39
CA ASN A 121 -8.11 22.01 -6.26
C ASN A 121 -9.24 21.42 -7.11
N SER A 122 -9.01 20.31 -7.80
CA SER A 122 -10.01 19.67 -8.65
C SER A 122 -10.89 18.72 -7.84
N SER A 123 -12.16 18.59 -8.24
CA SER A 123 -13.06 17.53 -7.74
C SER A 123 -12.70 16.13 -8.28
N THR A 124 -11.57 15.99 -8.98
CA THR A 124 -11.11 14.72 -9.55
C THR A 124 -10.53 13.86 -8.45
N ARG A 125 -11.15 12.68 -8.26
CA ARG A 125 -10.70 11.70 -7.28
C ARG A 125 -9.49 10.95 -7.80
N LEU A 126 -8.52 10.67 -6.94
CA LEU A 126 -7.35 9.88 -7.30
C LEU A 126 -7.73 8.49 -7.81
N SER A 127 -8.87 7.95 -7.38
CA SER A 127 -9.41 6.67 -7.86
C SER A 127 -9.78 6.63 -9.36
N SER A 128 -9.89 7.77 -10.05
CA SER A 128 -10.08 7.77 -11.51
C SER A 128 -8.79 7.52 -12.28
N ILE A 129 -7.63 7.71 -11.63
CA ILE A 129 -6.31 7.61 -12.23
C ILE A 129 -5.57 6.39 -11.70
N VAL A 130 -5.51 6.25 -10.38
CA VAL A 130 -4.79 5.18 -9.68
C VAL A 130 -5.61 3.90 -9.64
N LYS A 131 -4.97 2.78 -10.01
CA LYS A 131 -5.57 1.45 -9.97
C LYS A 131 -5.56 0.85 -8.56
N CYS A 132 -6.68 0.21 -8.21
CA CYS A 132 -6.81 -0.61 -7.01
C CYS A 132 -7.30 -1.99 -7.41
N TYR A 133 -6.42 -2.99 -7.40
CA TYR A 133 -6.71 -4.34 -7.84
C TYR A 133 -7.38 -5.18 -6.75
N ASP A 134 -8.29 -6.04 -7.18
CA ASP A 134 -8.93 -7.07 -6.36
C ASP A 134 -8.47 -8.45 -6.83
N PRO A 135 -7.55 -9.11 -6.10
CA PRO A 135 -7.04 -10.42 -6.47
C PRO A 135 -8.13 -11.46 -6.68
N LYS A 136 -8.10 -12.13 -7.83
CA LYS A 136 -9.06 -13.17 -8.19
C LYS A 136 -8.76 -14.46 -7.44
N GLY A 137 -9.80 -15.23 -7.15
CA GLY A 137 -9.69 -16.51 -6.44
C GLY A 137 -10.79 -16.69 -5.39
N ARG A 138 -11.13 -17.94 -5.13
CA ARG A 138 -12.09 -18.36 -4.10
C ARG A 138 -11.40 -18.65 -2.77
N SER A 139 -10.11 -18.98 -2.81
CA SER A 139 -9.29 -19.26 -1.63
C SER A 139 -8.19 -18.23 -1.41
N SER A 140 -7.65 -18.17 -0.18
CA SER A 140 -6.48 -17.35 0.14
C SER A 140 -5.25 -17.74 -0.67
N LYS A 141 -5.11 -19.02 -1.04
CA LYS A 141 -3.99 -19.50 -1.86
C LYS A 141 -4.07 -18.94 -3.27
N GLU A 142 -5.23 -19.08 -3.92
CA GLU A 142 -5.43 -18.54 -5.28
C GLU A 142 -5.25 -17.02 -5.34
N ARG A 143 -5.70 -16.30 -4.30
CA ARG A 143 -5.50 -14.85 -4.21
C ARG A 143 -4.04 -14.48 -3.98
N TYR A 144 -3.31 -15.25 -3.17
CA TYR A 144 -1.86 -15.10 -3.02
C TYR A 144 -1.14 -15.33 -4.35
N ASP A 145 -1.48 -16.41 -5.06
CA ASP A 145 -0.88 -16.75 -6.36
C ASP A 145 -1.16 -15.64 -7.40
N TRP A 146 -2.37 -15.06 -7.38
CA TRP A 146 -2.71 -13.90 -8.19
C TRP A 146 -1.81 -12.70 -7.86
N ILE A 147 -1.65 -12.37 -6.58
CA ILE A 147 -0.79 -11.24 -6.17
C ILE A 147 0.65 -11.52 -6.62
N SER A 148 1.18 -12.71 -6.35
CA SER A 148 2.54 -13.09 -6.73
C SER A 148 2.80 -12.98 -8.23
N ARG A 149 1.79 -13.27 -9.05
CA ARG A 149 1.92 -13.20 -10.51
C ARG A 149 1.88 -11.78 -11.06
N TYR A 150 1.06 -10.89 -10.47
CA TYR A 150 0.71 -9.60 -11.08
C TYR A 150 1.23 -8.39 -10.30
N ILE A 151 1.86 -8.55 -9.13
CA ILE A 151 2.30 -7.42 -8.32
C ILE A 151 3.38 -6.58 -9.00
N GLU A 152 4.30 -7.21 -9.74
CA GLU A 152 5.34 -6.50 -10.51
C GLU A 152 4.70 -5.66 -11.63
N ASP A 153 3.82 -6.27 -12.42
CA ASP A 153 3.08 -5.59 -13.48
C ASP A 153 2.27 -4.41 -12.94
N ALA A 154 1.60 -4.59 -11.80
CA ALA A 154 0.82 -3.55 -11.14
C ALA A 154 1.70 -2.36 -10.69
N VAL A 155 2.95 -2.62 -10.26
CA VAL A 155 3.92 -1.58 -9.93
C VAL A 155 4.41 -0.85 -11.18
N GLU A 156 4.75 -1.57 -12.25
CA GLU A 156 5.17 -0.96 -13.51
C GLU A 156 4.04 -0.11 -14.13
N GLU A 157 2.79 -0.61 -14.11
CA GLU A 157 1.62 0.15 -14.59
C GLU A 157 1.45 1.44 -13.79
N ALA A 158 1.59 1.38 -12.46
CA ALA A 158 1.46 2.55 -11.60
C ALA A 158 2.54 3.62 -11.83
N ILE A 159 3.78 3.19 -12.05
CA ILE A 159 4.87 4.09 -12.44
C ILE A 159 4.56 4.71 -13.81
N GLY A 160 4.12 3.89 -14.77
CA GLY A 160 3.74 4.35 -16.11
C GLY A 160 2.58 5.34 -16.10
N ILE A 161 1.56 5.13 -15.26
CA ILE A 161 0.47 6.08 -15.03
C ILE A 161 1.05 7.40 -14.50
N ARG A 162 1.88 7.37 -13.45
CA ARG A 162 2.42 8.60 -12.86
C ARG A 162 3.23 9.41 -13.85
N SER A 163 4.04 8.76 -14.68
CA SER A 163 4.86 9.41 -15.71
C SER A 163 4.05 10.11 -16.80
N ARG A 164 2.79 9.71 -17.04
CA ARG A 164 1.88 10.37 -18.00
C ARG A 164 1.12 11.56 -17.40
N GLU A 165 1.08 11.65 -16.07
CA GLU A 165 0.43 12.71 -15.30
C GLU A 165 1.42 13.82 -14.91
N ASN A 166 2.60 13.86 -15.53
CA ASN A 166 3.60 14.94 -15.43
C ASN A 166 3.72 15.68 -16.75
#